data_AF-A0A931XPQ9-F1
#
_entry.id   AF-A0A931XPQ9-F1
#
_cell.length_a   1.000
_cell.length_b   1.000
_cell.length_c   1.000
_cell.angle_alpha   90.00
_cell.angle_beta   90.00
_cell.angle_gamma   90.00
#
_symmetry.space_group_name_H-M   'P 1'
#
loop_
_entity.id
_entity.type
_entity.pdbx_description
1 polymer ?
#
loop_
_entity_poly.entity_id
_entity_poly.type
_entity_poly.pdbx_seq_one_letter_code
_entity_poly.pdbx_strand_id
1 'polypeptide(L)' 'MARTNIVLDDRLVREGLKVFKCRSKRELVHLALTELLKGAKRKEILKLRGLVHWEADVDELRRTRLR' A
#
# COMPACT_ATOMS: atom_id res chain seq x y z
N MET A 1 8.85 2.10 -21.71
CA MET A 1 8.14 1.01 -21.00
C MET A 1 7.86 -0.11 -21.99
N ALA A 2 8.02 -1.38 -21.57
CA ALA A 2 7.70 -2.54 -22.39
C ALA A 2 6.18 -2.79 -22.44
N ARG A 3 5.69 -3.28 -23.58
CA ARG A 3 4.31 -3.79 -23.71
C ARG A 3 4.32 -5.28 -23.43
N THR A 4 3.35 -5.75 -22.66
CA THR A 4 3.21 -7.16 -22.27
C THR A 4 1.75 -7.55 -22.38
N ASN A 5 1.48 -8.73 -22.94
CA ASN A 5 0.13 -9.31 -22.99
C ASN A 5 -0.04 -10.24 -21.79
N ILE A 6 -1.07 -9.97 -20.98
CA ILE A 6 -1.42 -10.75 -19.80
C ILE A 6 -2.93 -10.98 -19.76
N VAL A 7 -3.34 -12.14 -19.25
CA VAL A 7 -4.75 -12.46 -19.03
C VAL A 7 -5.15 -11.94 -17.65
N LEU A 8 -6.24 -11.19 -17.57
CA LEU A 8 -6.78 -10.64 -16.33
C LEU A 8 -8.26 -11.03 -16.21
N ASP A 9 -8.71 -11.30 -14.99
CA ASP A 9 -10.13 -11.48 -14.71
C ASP A 9 -10.87 -10.15 -14.89
N ASP A 10 -11.78 -10.12 -15.86
CA ASP A 10 -12.58 -8.93 -16.19
C ASP A 10 -13.49 -8.48 -15.04
N ARG A 11 -13.96 -9.40 -14.19
CA ARG A 11 -14.78 -9.04 -13.02
C ARG A 11 -13.94 -8.23 -12.04
N LEU A 12 -12.74 -8.73 -11.71
CA LEU A 12 -11.80 -8.06 -10.81
C LEU A 12 -11.37 -6.71 -11.37
N VAL A 13 -11.08 -6.63 -12.67
CA VAL A 13 -10.71 -5.37 -13.31
C VAL A 13 -11.84 -4.35 -13.26
N ARG A 14 -13.08 -4.73 -13.56
CA ARG A 14 -14.23 -3.81 -13.49
C ARG A 14 -14.47 -3.28 -12.09
N GLU A 15 -14.37 -4.15 -11.09
CA GLU A 15 -14.50 -3.75 -9.69
C GLU A 15 -13.37 -2.78 -9.30
N GLY A 16 -12.12 -3.14 -9.60
CA GLY A 16 -10.96 -2.31 -9.31
C GLY A 16 -11.02 -0.94 -9.98
N LEU A 17 -11.41 -0.85 -11.25
CA LEU A 17 -11.58 0.43 -11.95
C LEU A 17 -12.61 1.33 -11.23
N LYS A 18 -13.72 0.77 -10.74
CA LYS A 18 -14.76 1.51 -10.03
C LYS A 18 -14.30 1.97 -8.64
N VAL A 19 -13.77 1.04 -7.84
CA VAL A 19 -13.37 1.29 -6.45
C VAL A 19 -12.22 2.29 -6.38
N PHE A 20 -11.20 2.10 -7.21
CA PHE A 20 -10.00 2.93 -7.21
C PHE A 20 -10.08 4.12 -8.17
N LYS A 21 -11.21 4.30 -8.87
CA LYS A 21 -11.48 5.39 -9.82
C LYS A 21 -10.40 5.53 -10.91
N CYS A 22 -9.80 4.41 -11.31
CA CYS A 22 -8.80 4.39 -12.38
C CYS A 22 -9.48 4.51 -13.76
N ARG A 23 -8.82 5.20 -14.69
CA ARG A 23 -9.33 5.45 -16.05
C ARG A 23 -9.00 4.33 -17.03
N SER A 24 -8.03 3.47 -16.73
CA SER A 24 -7.58 2.40 -17.63
C SER A 24 -7.07 1.16 -16.91
N LYS A 25 -7.09 0.00 -17.58
CA LYS A 25 -6.50 -1.26 -17.07
C LYS A 25 -5.02 -1.07 -16.73
N ARG A 26 -4.27 -0.30 -17.54
CA ARG A 26 -2.84 0.01 -17.31
C ARG A 26 -2.63 0.75 -15.99
N GLU A 27 -3.44 1.77 -15.75
CA GLU A 27 -3.37 2.57 -14.52
C GLU A 27 -3.70 1.72 -13.29
N LEU A 28 -4.74 0.90 -13.37
CA LEU A 28 -5.11 -0.02 -12.30
C LEU A 28 -3.99 -1.01 -11.97
N VAL A 29 -3.36 -1.61 -13.00
CA VAL A 29 -2.22 -2.54 -12.81
C VAL A 29 -1.03 -1.81 -12.17
N HIS A 30 -0.73 -0.59 -12.62
CA HIS A 30 0.34 0.21 -12.03
C HIS A 30 0.08 0.56 -10.56
N LEU A 31 -1.16 0.94 -10.23
CA LEU A 31 -1.58 1.20 -8.86
C LEU A 31 -1.44 -0.06 -8.00
N ALA A 32 -1.93 -1.21 -8.48
CA ALA A 32 -1.86 -2.47 -7.76
C ALA A 32 -0.42 -2.87 -7.43
N LEU A 33 0.50 -2.78 -8.41
CA LEU A 33 1.92 -3.07 -8.19
C LEU A 33 2.56 -2.11 -7.20
N THR A 34 2.22 -0.82 -7.28
CA THR A 34 2.72 0.21 -6.37
C THR A 34 2.26 -0.04 -4.94
N GLU A 35 0.98 -0.33 -4.73
CA GLU A 35 0.42 -0.62 -3.41
C GLU A 35 0.97 -1.92 -2.82
N LEU A 36 1.20 -2.95 -3.65
CA LEU A 36 1.83 -4.19 -3.22
C LEU A 36 3.25 -3.93 -2.69
N LEU A 37 4.04 -3.14 -3.41
CA LEU A 37 5.39 -2.77 -2.97
C LEU A 37 5.37 -1.89 -1.72
N LYS A 38 4.46 -0.93 -1.61
CA LYS A 38 4.29 -0.13 -0.38
C LYS A 38 3.93 -1.02 0.81
N GLY A 39 3.09 -2.04 0.60
CA GLY A 39 2.77 -3.03 1.62
C GLY A 39 3.99 -3.84 2.05
N ALA A 40 4.79 -4.31 1.09
CA ALA A 40 6.03 -5.04 1.36
C ALA A 40 7.04 -4.18 2.14
N LYS A 41 7.28 -2.94 1.71
CA LYS A 41 8.18 -1.98 2.40
C LYS A 41 7.73 -1.69 3.83
N ARG A 42 6.42 -1.52 4.06
CA ARG A 42 5.87 -1.36 5.41
C ARG A 42 6.18 -2.56 6.29
N LYS A 43 6.19 -3.78 5.76
CA LYS A 43 6.58 -4.97 6.54
C LYS A 43 8.07 -4.98 6.89
N GLU A 44 8.92 -4.29 6.14
CA GLU A 44 10.35 -4.21 6.47
C GLU A 44 10.61 -3.47 7.78
N ILE A 45 9.74 -2.51 8.16
CA ILE A 45 9.86 -1.85 9.47
C ILE A 45 9.72 -2.84 10.63
N LEU A 46 8.98 -3.95 10.42
CA LEU A 46 8.83 -4.99 11.43
C LEU A 46 10.14 -5.72 11.71
N LYS A 47 11.12 -5.66 10.79
CA LYS A 47 12.47 -6.19 11.03
C LYS A 47 13.20 -5.44 12.16
N LEU A 48 12.84 -4.19 12.42
CA LEU A 48 13.43 -3.39 13.50
C LEU A 48 12.88 -3.78 14.89
N ARG A 49 11.84 -4.62 14.96
CA ARG A 49 11.21 -5.01 16.23
C ARG A 49 12.22 -5.70 17.14
N GLY A 50 12.48 -5.11 18.30
CA GLY A 50 13.43 -5.63 19.29
C GLY A 50 14.90 -5.34 18.98
N LEU A 51 15.21 -4.74 17.82
CA LEU A 51 16.57 -4.30 17.47
C LEU A 51 16.81 -2.82 17.79
N VAL A 52 15.74 -2.02 17.87
CA VAL A 52 15.83 -0.58 18.16
C VAL A 52 15.25 -0.26 19.53
N HIS A 53 15.92 0.61 20.27
CA HIS A 53 15.39 1.20 21.49
C HIS A 53 14.44 2.34 21.13
N TRP A 54 13.24 2.33 21.70
CA TRP A 54 12.25 3.36 21.48
C TRP A 54 12.36 4.40 22.59
N GLU A 55 12.81 5.60 22.24
CA GLU A 55 12.90 6.75 23.16
C GLU A 55 11.74 7.73 22.88
N ALA A 56 10.57 7.47 23.48
CA ALA A 56 9.50 8.46 23.60
C ALA A 56 8.49 8.03 24.67
N ASP A 57 7.86 9.00 25.33
CA ASP A 57 6.76 8.78 26.26
C ASP A 57 5.46 8.49 25.48
N VAL A 58 4.94 7.28 25.66
CA VAL A 58 3.72 6.81 24.97
C VAL A 58 2.48 7.54 25.47
N ASP A 59 2.44 7.93 26.74
CA ASP A 59 1.31 8.63 27.33
C ASP A 59 1.25 10.09 26.89
N GLU A 60 2.40 10.73 26.67
CA GLU A 60 2.47 12.05 26.05
C GLU A 60 1.88 12.02 24.63
N LEU A 61 2.32 11.09 23.79
CA LEU A 61 1.85 10.94 22.39
C LEU A 61 0.34 10.67 22.29
N ARG A 62 -0.26 10.03 23.31
CA ARG A 62 -1.70 9.76 23.34
C ARG A 62 -2.51 10.99 23.70
N ARG A 63 -2.02 11.86 24.59
CA ARG A 63 -2.69 13.11 24.98
C ARG A 63 -2.82 14.09 23.82
N THR A 64 -1.82 14.14 22.95
CA THR A 64 -1.78 15.06 21.79
C THR A 64 -2.72 14.66 20.64
N ARG A 65 -3.29 13.44 20.68
CA ARG A 65 -4.12 12.89 19.59
C ARG A 65 -5.58 13.35 19.63
N LEU A 66 -6.03 13.99 20.71
CA LEU A 66 -7.42 14.44 20.93
C LEU A 66 -7.65 15.91 20.56
N ARG A 67 -7.02 16.42 19.49
CA ARG A 67 -7.23 17.79 19.02
C ARG A 67 -7.74 17.84 17.59
#